data_AF-A0A1A9WQX1-F1
#
_entry.id   AF-A0A1A9WQX1-F1
#
_cell.length_a   1.000
_cell.length_b   1.000
_cell.length_c   1.000
_cell.angle_alpha   90.00
_cell.angle_beta   90.00
_cell.angle_gamma   90.00
#
_symmetry.space_group_name_H-M   'P 1'
#
loop_
_entity.id
_entity.type
_entity.pdbx_description
1 polymer ?
#
loop_
_entity_poly.entity_id
_entity_poly.type
_entity_poly.pdbx_seq_one_letter_code
_entity_poly.pdbx_strand_id
1 'polypeptide(L)'
;MVNEYEAQHLLQSRWGGTESDKTFITGMPTILPSTLDPTEQGAYLVQLQIEEISHKLRTGDRGIPQNPSPEPIYSSDGKRLNTRKFRYRKKLKEQRHPLIQKMQSVNPDFKPPCDYKPPVTRVVDKILIP
;
A
#
# COMPACT_ATOMS: atom_id res chain seq x y z
N MET A 1 -42.08 -5.56 8.92
CA MET A 1 -41.56 -4.18 8.94
C MET A 1 -40.12 -4.26 9.39
N VAL A 2 -39.17 -4.03 8.49
CA VAL A 2 -37.74 -4.05 8.83
C VAL A 2 -37.43 -2.70 9.47
N ASN A 3 -36.90 -2.70 10.69
CA ASN A 3 -36.61 -1.48 11.46
C ASN A 3 -35.65 -0.57 10.68
N GLU A 4 -36.06 0.66 10.43
CA GLU A 4 -35.27 1.71 9.75
C GLU A 4 -33.94 2.04 10.46
N TYR A 5 -33.76 1.57 11.70
CA TYR A 5 -32.54 1.71 12.49
C TYR A 5 -31.38 0.79 12.06
N GLU A 6 -31.63 -0.34 11.37
CA GLU A 6 -30.55 -1.24 10.92
C GLU A 6 -29.95 -0.83 9.56
N ALA A 7 -30.66 -0.01 8.78
CA ALA A 7 -30.23 0.39 7.43
C ALA A 7 -29.03 1.36 7.45
N GLN A 8 -28.77 2.04 8.57
CA GLN A 8 -27.66 3.00 8.70
C GLN A 8 -26.29 2.33 8.88
N HIS A 9 -26.23 1.02 9.16
CA HIS A 9 -24.97 0.28 9.30
C HIS A 9 -24.46 -0.34 7.99
N LEU A 10 -25.19 -0.22 6.88
CA LEU A 10 -24.83 -0.85 5.60
C LEU A 10 -23.95 0.02 4.69
N LEU A 11 -23.80 1.31 4.99
CA LEU A 11 -22.93 2.22 4.22
C LEU A 11 -21.69 2.55 5.03
N GLN A 12 -20.68 1.66 4.92
CA GLN A 12 -19.36 1.94 5.45
C GLN A 12 -18.84 3.23 4.80
N SER A 13 -18.59 4.27 5.61
CA SER A 13 -18.08 5.56 5.14
C SER A 13 -16.78 5.35 4.36
N ARG A 14 -16.70 5.97 3.17
CA ARG A 14 -15.48 6.01 2.36
C ARG A 14 -14.46 7.02 2.89
N TRP A 15 -14.90 7.93 3.76
CA TRP A 15 -14.07 8.89 4.46
C TRP A 15 -13.70 8.33 5.84
N GLY A 16 -12.41 8.37 6.19
CA GLY A 16 -11.91 7.85 7.47
C GLY A 16 -12.57 8.56 8.65
N GLY A 17 -13.37 7.82 9.42
CA GLY A 17 -14.20 8.37 10.50
C GLY A 17 -13.58 8.26 11.91
N THR A 18 -12.54 7.46 12.08
CA THR A 18 -11.97 7.16 13.40
C THR A 18 -10.58 7.80 13.54
N GLU A 19 -10.28 8.43 14.68
CA GLU A 19 -8.99 9.11 14.92
C GLU A 19 -7.78 8.17 14.77
N SER A 20 -7.97 6.86 14.98
CA SER A 20 -6.97 5.83 14.77
C SER A 20 -6.56 5.62 13.31
N ASP A 21 -7.41 6.03 12.36
CA ASP A 21 -7.22 5.80 10.92
C ASP A 21 -6.60 7.01 10.22
N LYS A 22 -6.56 8.16 10.90
CA LYS A 22 -5.88 9.37 10.42
C LYS A 22 -4.37 9.10 10.40
N THR A 23 -3.84 8.83 9.21
CA THR A 23 -2.39 8.71 9.01
C THR A 23 -1.77 10.10 9.09
N PHE A 24 -1.28 10.47 10.27
CA PHE A 24 -0.45 11.65 10.45
C PHE A 24 0.94 11.37 9.89
N ILE A 25 1.17 11.77 8.64
CA ILE A 25 2.50 11.74 8.04
C ILE A 25 3.28 12.94 8.58
N THR A 26 4.20 12.67 9.51
CA THR A 26 5.06 13.72 10.07
C THR A 26 5.99 14.27 8.99
N GLY A 27 5.98 15.60 8.80
CA GLY A 27 6.95 16.28 7.93
C GLY A 27 6.55 16.46 6.47
N MET A 28 5.34 16.07 6.05
CA MET A 28 4.83 16.28 4.69
C MET A 28 3.42 16.90 4.74
N PRO A 29 3.27 18.21 4.45
CA PRO A 29 1.95 18.84 4.42
C PRO A 29 1.09 18.32 3.27
N THR A 30 -0.20 18.09 3.50
CA THR A 30 -1.14 17.65 2.45
C THR A 30 -1.58 18.80 1.52
N ILE A 31 -1.27 20.05 1.88
CA ILE A 31 -1.58 21.24 1.09
C ILE A 31 -0.40 21.52 0.15
N LEU A 32 -0.67 21.51 -1.15
CA LEU A 32 0.29 21.84 -2.19
C LEU A 32 0.38 23.36 -2.37
N PRO A 33 1.57 23.97 -2.41
CA PRO A 33 1.72 25.37 -2.79
C PRO A 33 1.43 25.55 -4.29
N SER A 34 0.77 26.64 -4.64
CA SER A 34 0.34 26.95 -6.02
C SER A 34 1.47 27.36 -6.97
N THR A 35 2.70 27.51 -6.48
CA THR A 35 3.86 27.99 -7.24
C THR A 35 4.65 26.87 -7.92
N LEU A 36 4.34 25.60 -7.66
CA LEU A 36 5.06 24.45 -8.18
C LEU A 36 4.66 24.12 -9.62
N ASP A 37 5.61 23.63 -10.42
CA ASP A 37 5.35 23.12 -11.77
C ASP A 37 4.44 21.87 -11.72
N PRO A 38 3.57 21.60 -12.72
CA PRO A 38 2.72 20.42 -12.71
C PRO A 38 3.48 19.10 -12.58
N THR A 39 4.72 19.02 -13.07
CA THR A 39 5.56 17.82 -12.91
C THR A 39 6.02 17.64 -11.47
N GLU A 40 6.41 18.72 -10.80
CA GLU A 40 6.80 18.74 -9.39
C GLU A 40 5.61 18.45 -8.46
N GLN A 41 4.44 18.99 -8.78
CA GLN A 41 3.19 18.66 -8.07
C GLN A 41 2.88 17.17 -8.17
N GLY A 42 3.02 16.60 -9.39
CA GLY A 42 2.85 15.17 -9.62
C GLY A 42 3.86 14.32 -8.83
N ALA A 43 5.12 14.73 -8.79
CA ALA A 43 6.15 14.10 -7.97
C ALA A 43 5.78 14.17 -6.48
N TYR A 44 5.42 15.35 -5.97
CA TYR A 44 5.02 15.53 -4.57
C TYR A 44 3.86 14.61 -4.15
N LEU A 45 2.83 14.49 -5.00
CA LEU A 45 1.72 13.59 -4.76
C LEU A 45 2.15 12.12 -4.68
N VAL A 46 3.02 11.69 -5.60
CA VAL A 46 3.58 10.33 -5.59
C VAL A 46 4.43 10.11 -4.33
N GLN A 47 5.21 11.10 -3.90
CA GLN A 47 5.99 11.03 -2.67
C GLN A 47 5.10 10.85 -1.44
N LEU A 48 4.04 11.65 -1.36
CA LEU A 48 3.08 11.59 -0.28
C LEU A 48 2.43 10.19 -0.20
N GLN A 49 2.03 9.64 -1.34
CA GLN A 49 1.47 8.28 -1.41
C GLN A 49 2.47 7.19 -1.00
N ILE A 50 3.74 7.31 -1.40
CA ILE A 50 4.79 6.38 -0.99
C ILE A 50 4.97 6.41 0.54
N GLU A 51 4.95 7.60 1.15
CA GLU A 51 5.10 7.75 2.58
C GLU A 51 3.87 7.21 3.35
N GLU A 52 2.65 7.44 2.86
CA GLU A 52 1.43 6.85 3.43
C GLU A 52 1.50 5.32 3.47
N ILE A 53 1.88 4.70 2.35
CA ILE A 53 1.98 3.25 2.26
C ILE A 53 3.12 2.73 3.15
N SER A 54 4.25 3.44 3.19
CA SER A 54 5.38 3.09 4.04
C SER A 54 5.03 3.19 5.53
N HIS A 55 4.29 4.22 5.94
CA HIS A 55 3.74 4.33 7.27
C HIS A 55 2.78 3.18 7.59
N LYS A 56 1.84 2.85 6.69
CA LYS A 56 0.93 1.68 6.84
C LYS A 56 1.71 0.36 7.00
N LEU A 57 2.80 0.19 6.26
CA LEU A 57 3.68 -0.98 6.37
C LEU A 57 4.44 -1.06 7.70
N ARG A 58 4.77 0.08 8.33
CA ARG A 58 5.44 0.17 9.64
C ARG A 58 4.46 -0.01 10.81
N THR A 59 3.35 0.72 10.81
CA THR A 59 2.37 0.77 11.91
C THR A 59 1.54 -0.52 12.03
N GLY A 60 1.35 -1.26 10.94
CA GLY A 60 0.73 -2.59 10.97
C GLY A 60 -0.81 -2.61 10.94
N ASP A 61 -1.38 -3.72 11.44
CA ASP A 61 -2.70 -4.36 11.19
C ASP A 61 -3.99 -3.52 11.39
N ARG A 62 -3.91 -2.21 11.66
CA ARG A 62 -5.08 -1.41 12.09
C ARG A 62 -6.13 -1.11 11.02
N GLY A 63 -5.92 -1.50 9.75
CA GLY A 63 -6.82 -1.17 8.64
C GLY A 63 -7.07 -2.29 7.65
N ILE A 64 -6.94 -3.57 8.04
CA ILE A 64 -7.25 -4.67 7.12
C ILE A 64 -8.77 -4.86 7.05
N PRO A 65 -9.40 -4.70 5.87
CA PRO A 65 -10.82 -4.97 5.72
C PRO A 65 -11.13 -6.45 5.98
N GLN A 66 -12.23 -6.73 6.68
CA GLN A 66 -12.70 -8.09 7.01
C GLN A 66 -13.37 -8.78 5.81
N ASN A 67 -12.71 -8.80 4.66
CA ASN A 67 -13.20 -9.50 3.48
C ASN A 67 -12.96 -11.02 3.63
N PRO A 68 -13.82 -11.87 3.02
CA PRO A 68 -13.64 -13.32 3.06
C PRO A 68 -12.24 -13.71 2.57
N SER A 69 -11.60 -14.64 3.29
CA SER A 69 -10.23 -15.06 2.98
C SER A 69 -10.23 -16.14 1.90
N PRO A 70 -9.27 -16.13 0.96
CA PRO A 70 -9.05 -17.27 0.07
C PRO A 70 -8.58 -18.51 0.84
N GLU A 71 -8.66 -19.66 0.16
CA GLU A 71 -8.23 -20.97 0.65
C GLU A 71 -6.77 -20.96 1.14
N PRO A 72 -6.43 -21.66 2.23
CA PRO A 72 -5.10 -21.64 2.80
C PRO A 72 -4.07 -22.34 1.90
N ILE A 73 -2.95 -21.66 1.65
CA ILE A 73 -1.81 -22.23 0.91
C ILE A 73 -0.69 -22.51 1.91
N TYR A 74 -0.12 -23.71 1.88
CA TYR A 74 0.92 -24.16 2.79
C TYR A 74 2.27 -24.34 2.09
N SER A 75 3.35 -24.12 2.84
CA SER A 75 4.72 -24.49 2.44
C SER A 75 4.95 -25.99 2.62
N SER A 76 6.08 -26.51 2.10
CA SER A 76 6.54 -27.89 2.35
C SER A 76 6.65 -28.22 3.84
N ASP A 77 6.99 -27.24 4.67
CA ASP A 77 7.09 -27.38 6.13
C ASP A 77 5.74 -27.32 6.86
N GLY A 78 4.61 -27.28 6.13
CA GLY A 78 3.26 -27.21 6.71
C GLY A 78 2.87 -25.84 7.29
N LYS A 79 3.64 -24.77 7.02
CA LYS A 79 3.31 -23.39 7.46
C LYS A 79 2.42 -22.69 6.44
N ARG A 80 1.36 -22.01 6.91
CA ARG A 80 0.46 -21.24 6.04
C ARG A 80 1.15 -19.97 5.49
N LEU A 81 1.19 -19.84 4.17
CA LEU A 81 1.83 -18.74 3.45
C LEU A 81 0.89 -17.53 3.27
N ASN A 82 -0.38 -17.75 2.96
CA ASN A 82 -1.32 -16.70 2.55
C ASN A 82 -2.20 -16.16 3.70
N THR A 83 -1.62 -15.96 4.88
CA THR A 83 -2.33 -15.35 6.00
C THR A 83 -2.84 -13.95 5.64
N ARG A 84 -3.90 -13.48 6.31
CA ARG A 84 -4.47 -12.14 6.09
C ARG A 84 -3.41 -11.04 6.16
N LYS A 85 -2.55 -11.09 7.19
CA LYS A 85 -1.43 -10.18 7.39
C LYS A 85 -0.46 -10.20 6.21
N PHE A 86 -0.10 -11.39 5.72
CA PHE A 86 0.79 -11.53 4.56
C PHE A 86 0.14 -10.94 3.30
N ARG A 87 -1.12 -11.27 3.01
CA ARG A 87 -1.85 -10.75 1.84
C ARG A 87 -1.92 -9.24 1.82
N TYR A 88 -2.31 -8.62 2.94
CA TYR A 88 -2.42 -7.17 3.02
C TYR A 88 -1.06 -6.47 2.88
N ARG A 89 -0.03 -6.99 3.56
CA ARG A 89 1.33 -6.44 3.45
C ARG A 89 1.91 -6.62 2.04
N LYS A 90 1.63 -7.75 1.37
CA LYS A 90 2.00 -7.98 -0.03
C LYS A 90 1.30 -6.98 -0.96
N LYS A 91 -0.02 -6.79 -0.80
CA LYS A 91 -0.80 -5.79 -1.56
C LYS A 91 -0.23 -4.38 -1.42
N LEU A 92 0.09 -3.93 -0.19
CA LEU A 92 0.70 -2.61 0.03
C LEU A 92 2.07 -2.48 -0.64
N LYS A 93 2.91 -3.53 -0.61
CA LYS A 93 4.20 -3.52 -1.30
C LYS A 93 4.05 -3.46 -2.82
N GLU A 94 3.11 -4.22 -3.38
CA GLU A 94 2.78 -4.20 -4.81
C GLU A 94 2.22 -2.85 -5.26
N GLN A 95 1.46 -2.16 -4.41
CA GLN A 95 1.00 -0.79 -4.68
C GLN A 95 2.13 0.25 -4.58
N ARG A 96 3.05 0.10 -3.63
CA ARG A 96 4.19 1.02 -3.44
C ARG A 96 5.22 0.93 -4.57
N HIS A 97 5.45 -0.27 -5.10
CA HIS A 97 6.48 -0.52 -6.13
C HIS A 97 6.37 0.35 -7.40
N PRO A 98 5.22 0.41 -8.10
CA PRO A 98 5.10 1.23 -9.30
C PRO A 98 5.20 2.73 -9.00
N LEU A 99 4.78 3.17 -7.82
CA LEU A 99 4.94 4.57 -7.38
C LEU A 99 6.41 4.95 -7.23
N ILE A 100 7.21 4.06 -6.63
CA ILE A 100 8.66 4.24 -6.52
C ILE A 100 9.31 4.31 -7.91
N GLN A 101 8.94 3.41 -8.83
CA GLN A 101 9.45 3.44 -10.20
C GLN A 101 9.09 4.74 -10.92
N LYS A 102 7.83 5.19 -10.80
CA LYS A 102 7.39 6.47 -11.35
C LYS A 102 8.18 7.64 -10.77
N MET A 103 8.38 7.67 -9.45
CA MET A 103 9.16 8.71 -8.80
C MET A 103 10.61 8.73 -9.29
N GLN A 104 11.27 7.57 -9.38
CA GLN A 104 12.64 7.49 -9.90
C GLN A 104 12.76 7.97 -11.34
N SER A 105 11.72 7.78 -12.16
CA SER A 105 11.71 8.27 -13.54
C SER A 105 11.56 9.80 -13.65
N VAL A 106 10.87 10.42 -12.69
CA VAL A 106 10.61 11.87 -12.67
C VAL A 106 11.73 12.62 -11.94
N ASN A 107 12.25 12.06 -10.86
CA ASN A 107 13.31 12.63 -10.04
C ASN A 107 14.47 11.64 -9.89
N PRO A 108 15.57 11.83 -10.64
CA PRO A 108 16.77 10.99 -10.55
C PRO A 108 17.44 10.97 -9.17
N ASP A 109 17.30 12.05 -8.39
CA ASP A 109 17.90 12.17 -7.05
C ASP A 109 17.04 11.50 -5.96
N PHE A 110 15.88 10.96 -6.34
CA PHE A 110 14.99 10.31 -5.39
C PHE A 110 15.60 9.04 -4.79
N LYS A 111 15.60 8.97 -3.46
CA LYS A 111 16.03 7.80 -2.69
C LYS A 111 14.82 7.00 -2.22
N PRO A 112 14.67 5.73 -2.65
CA PRO A 112 13.59 4.88 -2.17
C PRO A 112 13.63 4.67 -0.65
N PRO A 113 12.49 4.34 -0.02
CA PRO A 113 12.44 3.99 1.40
C PRO A 113 13.40 2.85 1.75
N CYS A 114 14.05 2.91 2.92
CA CYS A 114 15.07 1.94 3.35
C CYS A 114 14.59 0.47 3.38
N ASP A 115 13.30 0.23 3.62
CA ASP A 115 12.71 -1.11 3.66
C ASP A 115 12.28 -1.64 2.28
N TYR A 116 12.37 -0.81 1.24
CA TYR A 116 12.03 -1.21 -0.13
C TYR A 116 13.11 -2.11 -0.71
N LYS A 117 12.67 -3.29 -1.17
CA LYS A 117 13.50 -4.23 -1.93
C LYS A 117 12.83 -4.44 -3.29
N PRO A 118 13.51 -4.14 -4.42
CA PRO A 118 12.95 -4.40 -5.74
C PRO A 118 12.65 -5.90 -5.89
N PRO A 119 11.55 -6.27 -6.57
CA PRO A 119 11.24 -7.66 -6.83
C PRO A 119 12.36 -8.30 -7.64
N VAL A 120 12.98 -9.33 -7.08
CA VAL A 120 14.04 -10.08 -7.77
C VAL A 120 13.37 -11.03 -8.75
N THR A 121 13.30 -10.66 -10.02
CA THR A 121 13.08 -11.62 -11.09
C THR A 121 14.34 -12.46 -11.21
N ARG A 122 14.29 -13.70 -10.70
CA ARG A 122 15.34 -14.68 -10.98
C ARG A 122 15.22 -15.06 -12.45
N VAL A 123 15.89 -14.30 -13.31
CA VAL A 123 16.07 -14.69 -14.70
C VAL A 123 17.00 -15.90 -14.67
N VAL A 124 16.51 -17.06 -15.09
CA VAL A 124 17.37 -18.22 -15.29
C VAL A 124 18.06 -18.03 -16.64
N ASP A 125 19.40 -18.00 -16.64
CA ASP A 125 20.20 -17.80 -17.86
C ASP A 125 19.92 -18.84 -18.95
N LYS A 126 19.34 -19.99 -18.57
CA LYS A 126 18.99 -21.08 -19.48
C LYS A 126 17.55 -21.51 -19.24
N ILE A 127 16.75 -21.50 -20.29
CA ILE A 127 15.42 -22.11 -20.34
C ILE A 127 15.64 -23.56 -20.79
N LEU A 128 15.27 -24.53 -19.95
CA LEU A 128 15.24 -25.95 -20.33
C LEU A 128 13.98 -26.20 -21.17
N ILE A 129 14.16 -26.59 -22.43
CA ILE A 129 13.06 -26.99 -23.32
C ILE A 129 12.98 -28.53 -23.27
N PRO A 130 11.83 -29.13 -22.89
CA PRO A 130 11.62 -30.58 -22.94
C PRO A 130 11.54 -31.12 -24.37
#